data_AF-A0A507B4N7-F1
#
_entry.id   AF-A0A507B4N7-F1
#
_cell.length_a   1.000
_cell.length_b   1.000
_cell.length_c   1.000
_cell.angle_alpha   90.00
_cell.angle_beta   90.00
_cell.angle_gamma   90.00
#
_symmetry.space_group_name_H-M   'P 1'
#
loop_
_entity.id
_entity.type
_entity.pdbx_description
1 polymer ?
#
loop_
_entity_poly.entity_id
_entity_poly.type
_entity_poly.pdbx_seq_one_letter_code
_entity_poly.pdbx_strand_id
1 'polypeptide(L)'
;MGVHGRRQLRAALSILLRPFLLALALTIFVRLFLSPSSSSSSSKRQPPPPPLTKALVIASTSDQPRSETSWIDEEVPEDWQVYNYVTDRPASPGLAVPANKGNEAMAYLTYIVDHYDALPDVVFFHHAHRRGWHQELDSPDEVRRLRAGYVARAGFASARCLPGCENVIPLAGYSVDPAALPQHGRNVQLATLLDEFLDAAAGERVPRRLAAPCCAQFAASRAAIRRRGVEWWARLRRWLAETPLDSMTSGRLMEHTWHVWLGQEAQ
;
A
#
# COMPACT_ATOMS: atom_id res chain seq x y z
N MET A 1 77.78 -10.16 16.16
CA MET A 1 76.58 -9.74 15.40
C MET A 1 75.41 -9.42 16.34
N GLY A 2 75.47 -8.37 17.19
CA GLY A 2 74.47 -8.18 18.26
C GLY A 2 73.97 -6.76 18.53
N VAL A 3 74.52 -5.73 17.86
CA VAL A 3 74.24 -4.32 18.22
C VAL A 3 73.31 -3.63 17.22
N HIS A 4 73.31 -4.04 15.94
CA HIS A 4 72.49 -3.41 14.89
C HIS A 4 71.00 -3.79 14.94
N GLY A 5 70.66 -5.05 15.27
CA GLY A 5 69.26 -5.50 15.34
C GLY A 5 68.43 -4.84 16.45
N ARG A 6 69.05 -4.55 17.61
CA ARG A 6 68.36 -3.88 18.74
C ARG A 6 68.02 -2.42 18.48
N ARG A 7 68.82 -1.71 17.66
CA ARG A 7 68.53 -0.31 17.29
C ARG A 7 67.40 -0.21 16.26
N GLN A 8 67.35 -1.12 15.29
CA GLN A 8 66.27 -1.15 14.30
C GLN A 8 64.92 -1.58 14.89
N LEU A 9 64.90 -2.54 15.83
CA LEU A 9 63.68 -2.91 16.56
C LEU A 9 63.13 -1.77 17.44
N ARG A 10 64.00 -1.00 18.11
CA ARG A 10 63.58 0.18 18.88
C ARG A 10 63.07 1.30 17.99
N ALA A 11 63.69 1.51 16.82
CA ALA A 11 63.21 2.48 15.83
C ALA A 11 61.83 2.08 15.28
N ALA A 12 61.65 0.82 14.89
CA ALA A 12 60.37 0.28 14.39
C ALA A 12 59.25 0.33 15.45
N LEU A 13 59.54 -0.04 16.71
CA LEU A 13 58.56 0.12 17.80
C LEU A 13 58.20 1.59 18.04
N SER A 14 59.16 2.51 17.93
CA SER A 14 58.90 3.94 18.14
C SER A 14 58.06 4.57 17.02
N ILE A 15 58.16 4.05 15.79
CA ILE A 15 57.40 4.53 14.62
C ILE A 15 55.93 4.12 14.70
N LEU A 16 55.60 2.97 15.31
CA LEU A 16 54.22 2.50 15.40
C LEU A 16 53.56 2.82 16.74
N LEU A 17 54.29 2.72 17.86
CA LEU A 17 53.70 2.85 19.20
C LEU A 17 53.39 4.32 19.53
N ARG A 18 54.24 5.26 19.09
CA ARG A 18 54.06 6.70 19.38
C ARG A 18 52.83 7.32 18.70
N PRO A 19 52.59 7.14 17.38
CA PRO A 19 51.38 7.67 16.77
C PRO A 19 50.12 6.97 17.30
N PHE A 20 50.21 5.68 17.64
CA PHE A 20 49.08 4.96 18.25
C PHE A 20 48.71 5.51 19.63
N LEU A 21 49.70 5.73 20.50
CA LEU A 21 49.48 6.33 21.82
C LEU A 21 48.99 7.78 21.72
N LEU A 22 49.50 8.55 20.75
CA LEU A 22 49.01 9.91 20.49
C LEU A 22 47.56 9.90 20.01
N ALA A 23 47.20 9.01 19.09
CA ALA A 23 45.83 8.87 18.61
C ALA A 23 44.87 8.44 19.73
N LEU A 24 45.30 7.52 20.60
CA LEU A 24 44.52 7.09 21.76
C LEU A 24 44.30 8.26 22.74
N ALA A 25 45.36 9.00 23.07
CA ALA A 25 45.28 10.16 23.94
C ALA A 25 44.39 11.27 23.36
N LEU A 26 44.50 11.54 22.06
CA LEU A 26 43.66 12.52 21.36
C LEU A 26 42.19 12.09 21.37
N THR A 27 41.90 10.80 21.16
CA THR A 27 40.53 10.27 21.18
C THR A 27 39.91 10.38 22.57
N ILE A 28 40.71 10.09 23.62
CA ILE A 28 40.28 10.25 25.02
C ILE A 28 40.05 11.74 25.33
N PHE A 29 40.95 12.62 24.90
CA PHE A 29 40.82 14.07 25.10
C PHE A 29 39.57 14.64 24.41
N VAL A 30 39.32 14.25 23.15
CA VAL A 30 38.11 14.65 22.43
C VAL A 30 36.86 14.15 23.15
N ARG A 31 36.85 12.90 23.63
CA ARG A 31 35.68 12.37 24.36
C ARG A 31 35.45 13.04 25.70
N LEU A 32 36.50 13.39 26.44
CA LEU A 32 36.39 13.98 27.77
C LEU A 32 36.14 15.49 27.74
N PHE A 33 36.67 16.21 26.76
CA PHE A 33 36.70 17.67 26.76
C PHE A 33 36.00 18.33 25.56
N LEU A 34 35.72 17.59 24.48
CA LEU A 34 35.07 18.11 23.28
C LEU A 34 33.74 17.41 22.96
N SER A 35 33.36 16.36 23.71
CA SER A 35 31.99 15.85 23.65
C SER A 35 31.07 16.96 24.15
N PRO A 36 30.08 17.41 23.37
CA PRO A 36 29.10 18.34 23.87
C PRO A 36 28.46 17.66 25.08
N SER A 37 28.52 18.31 26.24
CA SER A 37 27.69 17.93 27.38
C SER A 37 26.27 17.85 26.85
N SER A 38 25.74 16.63 26.73
CA SER A 38 24.35 16.40 26.39
C SER A 38 23.55 17.05 27.51
N SER A 39 23.18 18.31 27.30
CA SER A 39 22.19 18.98 28.12
C SER A 39 20.98 18.06 28.03
N SER A 40 20.72 17.34 29.12
CA SER A 40 19.48 16.63 29.31
C SER A 40 18.40 17.70 29.40
N SER A 41 17.97 18.22 28.25
CA SER A 41 16.70 18.88 28.17
C SER A 41 15.71 17.81 28.58
N SER A 42 15.03 18.04 29.70
CA SER A 42 13.85 17.31 30.09
C SER A 42 12.78 17.61 29.04
N SER A 43 12.94 17.02 27.86
CA SER A 43 11.87 16.88 26.89
C SER A 43 10.79 16.11 27.63
N LYS A 44 9.77 16.84 28.09
CA LYS A 44 8.51 16.24 28.56
C LYS A 44 8.13 15.26 27.46
N ARG A 45 8.27 13.96 27.74
CA ARG A 45 7.94 12.88 26.82
C ARG A 45 6.49 13.13 26.43
N GLN A 46 6.25 13.61 25.21
CA GLN A 46 4.89 13.77 24.72
C GLN A 46 4.23 12.40 24.82
N PRO A 47 2.96 12.31 25.27
CA PRO A 47 2.24 11.06 25.25
C PRO A 47 2.30 10.49 23.82
N PRO A 48 2.42 9.16 23.68
CA PRO A 48 2.41 8.55 22.35
C PRO A 48 1.14 9.00 21.62
N PRO A 49 1.21 9.26 20.30
CA PRO A 49 0.02 9.57 19.53
C PRO A 49 -1.02 8.46 19.71
N PRO A 50 -2.32 8.78 19.64
CA PRO A 50 -3.37 7.78 19.75
C PRO A 50 -3.18 6.68 18.69
N PRO A 51 -3.61 5.44 18.97
CA PRO A 51 -3.53 4.36 18.00
C PRO A 51 -4.34 4.72 16.74
N LEU A 52 -3.82 4.32 15.58
CA LEU A 52 -4.49 4.56 14.29
C LEU A 52 -5.78 3.75 14.22
N THR A 53 -6.86 4.40 13.81
CA THR A 53 -8.13 3.74 13.52
C THR A 53 -8.02 2.93 12.22
N LYS A 54 -8.65 1.75 12.21
CA LYS A 54 -8.56 0.79 11.09
C LYS A 54 -9.93 0.26 10.69
N ALA A 55 -10.16 0.10 9.39
CA ALA A 55 -11.28 -0.68 8.87
C ALA A 55 -10.80 -1.77 7.91
N LEU A 56 -11.46 -2.92 7.96
CA LEU A 56 -11.30 -4.05 7.05
C LEU A 56 -12.54 -4.12 6.16
N VAL A 57 -12.36 -3.90 4.86
CA VAL A 57 -13.43 -3.90 3.87
C VAL A 57 -13.29 -5.16 3.03
N ILE A 58 -14.28 -6.03 3.14
CA ILE A 58 -14.27 -7.35 2.53
C ILE A 58 -15.32 -7.41 1.44
N ALA A 59 -14.91 -7.91 0.27
CA ALA A 59 -15.84 -8.32 -0.77
C ALA A 59 -16.00 -9.85 -0.71
N SER A 60 -17.25 -10.31 -0.62
CA SER A 60 -17.64 -11.72 -0.57
C SER A 60 -18.84 -11.99 -1.47
N THR A 61 -19.11 -13.26 -1.71
CA THR A 61 -20.32 -13.75 -2.38
C THR A 61 -20.97 -14.84 -1.54
N SER A 62 -22.30 -14.97 -1.64
CA SER A 62 -23.08 -15.84 -0.77
C SER A 62 -22.87 -17.34 -1.02
N ASP A 63 -22.24 -17.70 -2.14
CA ASP A 63 -21.86 -19.06 -2.52
C ASP A 63 -20.49 -19.49 -1.95
N GLN A 64 -19.70 -18.58 -1.39
CA GLN A 64 -18.41 -18.91 -0.79
C GLN A 64 -18.60 -19.80 0.44
N PRO A 65 -17.83 -20.91 0.57
CA PRO A 65 -17.92 -21.79 1.72
C PRO A 65 -17.59 -21.06 3.03
N ARG A 66 -18.31 -21.38 4.10
CA ARG A 66 -18.02 -20.90 5.47
C ARG A 66 -16.58 -21.21 5.89
N SER A 67 -16.00 -22.32 5.44
CA SER A 67 -14.59 -22.66 5.72
C SER A 67 -13.57 -21.66 5.17
N GLU A 68 -13.96 -20.88 4.15
CA GLU A 68 -13.14 -19.84 3.56
C GLU A 68 -13.42 -18.46 4.15
N THR A 69 -14.57 -18.24 4.79
CA THR A 69 -15.02 -16.91 5.22
C THR A 69 -15.24 -16.75 6.73
N SER A 70 -15.27 -17.84 7.51
CA SER A 70 -15.53 -17.77 8.97
C SER A 70 -14.49 -16.95 9.74
N TRP A 71 -13.27 -16.85 9.21
CA TRP A 71 -12.19 -16.08 9.81
C TRP A 71 -12.51 -14.58 9.95
N ILE A 72 -13.41 -14.06 9.11
CA ILE A 72 -13.86 -12.67 9.14
C ILE A 72 -14.50 -12.35 10.49
N ASP A 73 -15.30 -13.27 11.01
CA ASP A 73 -16.05 -13.11 12.27
C ASP A 73 -15.27 -13.66 13.48
N GLU A 74 -14.37 -14.63 13.26
CA GLU A 74 -13.73 -15.41 14.33
C GLU A 74 -12.31 -14.96 14.67
N GLU A 75 -11.61 -14.31 13.74
CA GLU A 75 -10.15 -14.17 13.80
C GLU A 75 -9.61 -12.75 13.55
N VAL A 76 -10.47 -11.81 13.14
CA VAL A 76 -10.13 -10.40 12.97
C VAL A 76 -9.94 -9.74 14.35
N PRO A 77 -8.85 -8.99 14.59
CA PRO A 77 -8.65 -8.33 15.89
C PRO A 77 -9.74 -7.30 16.20
N GLU A 78 -10.14 -7.19 17.46
CA GLU A 78 -11.25 -6.33 17.94
C GLU A 78 -11.08 -4.84 17.62
N ASP A 79 -9.85 -4.38 17.39
CA ASP A 79 -9.55 -2.98 17.08
C ASP A 79 -9.76 -2.61 15.60
N TRP A 80 -10.33 -3.53 14.81
CA TRP A 80 -10.73 -3.31 13.43
C TRP A 80 -12.25 -3.16 13.28
N GLN A 81 -12.67 -2.15 12.53
CA GLN A 81 -14.07 -2.05 12.07
C GLN A 81 -14.24 -2.90 10.80
N VAL A 82 -15.08 -3.92 10.83
CA VAL A 82 -15.26 -4.86 9.71
C VAL A 82 -16.50 -4.50 8.90
N TYR A 83 -16.32 -4.41 7.57
CA TYR A 83 -17.38 -4.20 6.60
C TYR A 83 -17.35 -5.33 5.57
N ASN A 84 -18.22 -6.33 5.73
CA ASN A 84 -18.33 -7.45 4.80
C ASN A 84 -19.49 -7.22 3.81
N TYR A 85 -19.14 -6.91 2.57
CA TYR A 85 -20.08 -6.75 1.46
C TYR A 85 -20.26 -8.09 0.75
N VAL A 86 -21.38 -8.76 1.04
CA VAL A 86 -21.85 -9.93 0.29
C VAL A 86 -22.61 -9.44 -0.95
N THR A 87 -21.93 -9.37 -2.11
CA THR A 87 -22.38 -8.54 -3.25
C THR A 87 -23.66 -9.03 -3.93
N ASP A 88 -23.97 -10.31 -3.82
CA ASP A 88 -25.16 -10.97 -4.37
C ASP A 88 -26.30 -11.15 -3.36
N ARG A 89 -26.01 -11.02 -2.06
CA ARG A 89 -26.99 -11.15 -0.97
C ARG A 89 -26.60 -10.28 0.23
N PRO A 90 -26.83 -8.95 0.19
CA PRO A 90 -26.39 -8.05 1.24
C PRO A 90 -27.09 -8.33 2.57
N ALA A 91 -26.34 -8.29 3.68
CA ALA A 91 -26.87 -8.53 5.02
C ALA A 91 -27.76 -7.39 5.55
N SER A 92 -27.57 -6.17 5.04
CA SER A 92 -28.39 -5.01 5.38
C SER A 92 -28.38 -3.98 4.23
N PRO A 93 -29.32 -3.02 4.19
CA PRO A 93 -29.31 -1.95 3.20
C PRO A 93 -28.02 -1.12 3.21
N GLY A 94 -27.39 -0.94 4.38
CA GLY A 94 -26.12 -0.20 4.50
C GLY A 94 -24.89 -0.95 3.97
N LEU A 95 -25.03 -2.24 3.62
CA LEU A 95 -23.99 -3.07 3.01
C LEU A 95 -24.38 -3.51 1.58
N ALA A 96 -25.41 -2.89 0.99
CA ALA A 96 -25.82 -3.17 -0.37
C ALA A 96 -24.92 -2.43 -1.37
N VAL A 97 -24.53 -3.13 -2.44
CA VAL A 97 -23.83 -2.53 -3.58
C VAL A 97 -24.83 -2.17 -4.68
N PRO A 98 -24.56 -1.14 -5.52
CA PRO A 98 -25.51 -0.72 -6.55
C PRO A 98 -25.66 -1.74 -7.70
N ALA A 99 -24.66 -2.61 -7.91
CA ALA A 99 -24.71 -3.71 -8.87
C ALA A 99 -23.67 -4.78 -8.50
N ASN A 100 -23.97 -6.07 -8.74
CA ASN A 100 -22.95 -7.12 -8.64
C ASN A 100 -22.09 -7.14 -9.91
N LYS A 101 -21.16 -6.19 -10.05
CA LYS A 101 -20.32 -5.98 -11.23
C LYS A 101 -18.94 -5.45 -10.86
N GLY A 102 -17.89 -5.93 -11.53
CA GLY A 102 -16.52 -5.48 -11.31
C GLY A 102 -15.82 -6.20 -10.14
N ASN A 103 -16.30 -7.39 -9.77
CA ASN A 103 -15.80 -8.19 -8.66
C ASN A 103 -15.71 -7.37 -7.34
N GLU A 104 -14.59 -7.43 -6.65
CA GLU A 104 -14.38 -6.75 -5.36
C GLU A 104 -14.45 -5.22 -5.47
N ALA A 105 -14.18 -4.67 -6.66
CA ALA A 105 -14.07 -3.24 -6.83
C ALA A 105 -15.38 -2.50 -6.52
N MET A 106 -16.54 -3.10 -6.78
CA MET A 106 -17.81 -2.44 -6.44
C MET A 106 -18.00 -2.28 -4.93
N ALA A 107 -17.65 -3.29 -4.15
CA ALA A 107 -17.70 -3.20 -2.69
C ALA A 107 -16.76 -2.11 -2.19
N TYR A 108 -15.53 -2.04 -2.74
CA TYR A 108 -14.54 -1.06 -2.31
C TYR A 108 -14.93 0.36 -2.66
N LEU A 109 -15.41 0.60 -3.88
CA LEU A 109 -15.90 1.91 -4.31
C LEU A 109 -17.15 2.33 -3.51
N THR A 110 -18.05 1.38 -3.21
CA THR A 110 -19.22 1.63 -2.38
C THR A 110 -18.81 2.06 -0.98
N TYR A 111 -17.90 1.32 -0.32
CA TYR A 111 -17.37 1.70 0.97
C TYR A 111 -16.74 3.09 0.97
N ILE A 112 -15.88 3.38 -0.01
CA ILE A 112 -15.20 4.68 -0.10
C ILE A 112 -16.22 5.83 -0.21
N VAL A 113 -17.25 5.66 -1.04
CA VAL A 113 -18.28 6.68 -1.25
C VAL A 113 -19.13 6.86 0.01
N ASP A 114 -19.63 5.77 0.59
CA ASP A 114 -20.60 5.82 1.69
C ASP A 114 -19.94 6.27 3.02
N HIS A 115 -18.64 6.06 3.17
CA HIS A 115 -17.89 6.39 4.40
C HIS A 115 -16.88 7.52 4.22
N TYR A 116 -16.89 8.25 3.09
CA TYR A 116 -15.84 9.20 2.72
C TYR A 116 -15.48 10.23 3.83
N ASP A 117 -16.51 10.78 4.48
CA ASP A 117 -16.35 11.79 5.53
C ASP A 117 -15.89 11.19 6.87
N ALA A 118 -16.14 9.89 7.08
CA ALA A 118 -15.86 9.16 8.31
C ALA A 118 -14.75 8.08 8.16
N LEU A 119 -13.96 8.14 7.08
CA LEU A 119 -12.89 7.17 6.81
C LEU A 119 -11.96 7.00 8.04
N PRO A 120 -11.55 5.77 8.41
CA PRO A 120 -10.51 5.56 9.42
C PRO A 120 -9.14 6.02 8.90
N ASP A 121 -8.11 6.02 9.74
CA ASP A 121 -6.76 6.41 9.33
C ASP A 121 -6.19 5.46 8.27
N VAL A 122 -6.53 4.17 8.37
CA VAL A 122 -6.15 3.11 7.44
C VAL A 122 -7.36 2.24 7.09
N VAL A 123 -7.54 1.96 5.80
CA VAL A 123 -8.52 1.00 5.28
C VAL A 123 -7.74 -0.14 4.63
N PHE A 124 -8.08 -1.38 4.95
CA PHE A 124 -7.56 -2.56 4.28
C PHE A 124 -8.68 -3.19 3.44
N PHE A 125 -8.51 -3.17 2.12
CA PHE A 125 -9.40 -3.80 1.15
C PHE A 125 -8.94 -5.22 0.86
N HIS A 126 -9.85 -6.19 1.01
CA HIS A 126 -9.53 -7.61 1.01
C HIS A 126 -10.66 -8.44 0.38
N HIS A 127 -10.36 -9.59 -0.23
CA HIS A 127 -11.37 -10.56 -0.65
C HIS A 127 -11.71 -11.53 0.49
N ALA A 128 -12.83 -12.25 0.44
CA ALA A 128 -13.23 -13.08 1.59
C ALA A 128 -12.46 -14.39 1.78
N HIS A 129 -11.86 -14.96 0.74
CA HIS A 129 -11.16 -16.26 0.84
C HIS A 129 -10.09 -16.26 1.91
N ARG A 130 -9.95 -17.36 2.67
CA ARG A 130 -8.91 -17.48 3.70
C ARG A 130 -7.54 -17.55 3.05
N ARG A 131 -7.42 -18.29 1.94
CA ARG A 131 -6.19 -18.41 1.14
C ARG A 131 -6.50 -18.23 -0.35
N GLY A 132 -5.81 -17.27 -0.96
CA GLY A 132 -5.78 -16.99 -2.39
C GLY A 132 -4.41 -17.37 -2.98
N TRP A 133 -4.39 -17.64 -4.28
CA TRP A 133 -3.15 -18.01 -5.00
C TRP A 133 -2.09 -16.90 -5.00
N HIS A 134 -2.49 -15.66 -4.73
CA HIS A 134 -1.62 -14.47 -4.70
C HIS A 134 -1.26 -14.01 -3.29
N GLN A 135 -1.64 -14.76 -2.25
CA GLN A 135 -1.32 -14.46 -0.85
C GLN A 135 -0.12 -15.28 -0.38
N GLU A 136 0.81 -14.64 0.30
CA GLU A 136 1.94 -15.31 0.98
C GLU A 136 1.52 -15.82 2.37
N LEU A 137 0.60 -15.12 3.02
CA LEU A 137 0.05 -15.44 4.33
C LEU A 137 -1.43 -15.81 4.21
N ASP A 138 -2.01 -16.42 5.24
CA ASP A 138 -3.47 -16.48 5.28
C ASP A 138 -4.07 -15.11 5.64
N SER A 139 -5.32 -14.90 5.26
CA SER A 139 -5.99 -13.60 5.39
C SER A 139 -6.02 -13.06 6.82
N PRO A 140 -6.28 -13.87 7.87
CA PRO A 140 -6.15 -13.42 9.25
C PRO A 140 -4.75 -12.90 9.59
N ASP A 141 -3.70 -13.58 9.14
CA ASP A 141 -2.34 -13.13 9.38
C ASP A 141 -1.98 -11.87 8.59
N GLU A 142 -2.50 -11.68 7.37
CA GLU A 142 -2.34 -10.40 6.64
C GLU A 142 -2.96 -9.25 7.44
N VAL A 143 -4.15 -9.44 8.00
CA VAL A 143 -4.83 -8.43 8.84
C VAL A 143 -4.05 -8.15 10.12
N ARG A 144 -3.63 -9.19 10.85
CA ARG A 144 -2.86 -9.05 12.10
C ARG A 144 -1.50 -8.37 11.89
N ARG A 145 -0.84 -8.65 10.77
CA ARG A 145 0.52 -8.17 10.50
C ARG A 145 0.54 -6.85 9.72
N LEU A 146 -0.61 -6.31 9.31
CA LEU A 146 -0.66 -5.03 8.62
C LEU A 146 -0.02 -3.92 9.49
N ARG A 147 1.03 -3.30 8.95
CA ARG A 147 1.71 -2.17 9.59
C ARG A 147 0.97 -0.87 9.29
N ALA A 148 -0.10 -0.57 10.02
CA ALA A 148 -0.93 0.62 9.82
C ALA A 148 -0.11 1.93 9.75
N GLY A 149 0.90 2.07 10.61
CA GLY A 149 1.79 3.24 10.58
C GLY A 149 2.62 3.39 9.30
N TYR A 150 2.94 2.28 8.62
CA TYR A 150 3.56 2.34 7.29
C TYR A 150 2.55 2.83 6.25
N VAL A 151 1.35 2.25 6.22
CA VAL A 151 0.30 2.63 5.27
C VAL A 151 -0.08 4.11 5.42
N ALA A 152 -0.22 4.60 6.65
CA ALA A 152 -0.52 6.00 6.94
C ALA A 152 0.53 6.97 6.37
N ARG A 153 1.82 6.57 6.30
CA ARG A 153 2.90 7.38 5.73
C ARG A 153 3.06 7.18 4.22
N ALA A 154 2.98 5.94 3.74
CA ALA A 154 3.20 5.58 2.35
C ALA A 154 1.99 5.88 1.45
N GLY A 155 0.81 6.03 2.04
CA GLY A 155 -0.44 6.30 1.34
C GLY A 155 -1.13 5.04 0.81
N PHE A 156 -0.37 4.12 0.22
CA PHE A 156 -0.83 2.88 -0.40
C PHE A 156 0.16 1.75 -0.10
N ALA A 157 -0.35 0.54 0.11
CA ALA A 157 0.45 -0.67 0.24
C ALA A 157 -0.29 -1.86 -0.37
N SER A 158 0.30 -2.50 -1.36
CA SER A 158 -0.17 -3.80 -1.87
C SER A 158 0.00 -4.88 -0.78
N ALA A 159 -1.00 -5.75 -0.62
CA ALA A 159 -0.85 -6.95 0.20
C ALA A 159 -0.11 -8.07 -0.54
N ARG A 160 -0.15 -8.06 -1.88
CA ARG A 160 0.61 -9.01 -2.70
C ARG A 160 2.11 -8.82 -2.47
N CYS A 161 2.77 -9.91 -2.09
CA CYS A 161 4.20 -9.98 -1.79
C CYS A 161 4.83 -11.20 -2.50
N LEU A 162 4.98 -11.13 -3.83
CA LEU A 162 5.62 -12.17 -4.63
C LEU A 162 6.99 -11.69 -5.18
N PRO A 163 7.97 -12.59 -5.37
CA PRO A 163 9.26 -12.21 -5.95
C PRO A 163 9.13 -11.76 -7.42
N GLY A 164 9.70 -10.60 -7.75
CA GLY A 164 9.81 -10.08 -9.12
C GLY A 164 8.92 -8.88 -9.45
N CYS A 165 9.20 -8.24 -10.59
CA CYS A 165 8.35 -7.19 -11.18
C CYS A 165 7.32 -7.83 -12.11
N GLU A 166 6.47 -8.69 -11.57
CA GLU A 166 5.36 -9.26 -12.33
C GLU A 166 4.31 -8.17 -12.63
N ASN A 167 3.64 -8.28 -13.78
CA ASN A 167 2.56 -7.37 -14.22
C ASN A 167 3.01 -5.99 -14.75
N VAL A 168 4.06 -5.94 -15.57
CA VAL A 168 4.33 -4.77 -16.40
C VAL A 168 3.42 -4.78 -17.62
N ILE A 169 2.51 -3.80 -17.73
CA ILE A 169 1.57 -3.67 -18.84
C ILE A 169 1.92 -2.41 -19.64
N PRO A 170 2.46 -2.54 -20.87
CA PRO A 170 2.56 -1.43 -21.79
C PRO A 170 1.17 -0.91 -22.16
N LEU A 171 0.93 0.38 -21.96
CA LEU A 171 -0.33 1.01 -22.33
C LEU A 171 -0.31 1.44 -23.80
N ALA A 172 -1.48 1.46 -24.42
CA ALA A 172 -1.63 2.06 -25.74
C ALA A 172 -1.41 3.58 -25.65
N GLY A 173 -0.82 4.16 -26.70
CA GLY A 173 -0.66 5.63 -26.80
C GLY A 173 -1.92 6.36 -27.26
N TYR A 174 -3.07 5.71 -27.20
CA TYR A 174 -4.37 6.23 -27.65
C TYR A 174 -5.50 5.66 -26.78
N SER A 175 -6.57 6.43 -26.65
CA SER A 175 -7.86 6.03 -26.07
C SER A 175 -8.90 5.81 -27.17
N VAL A 176 -9.98 5.11 -26.84
CA VAL A 176 -11.11 4.85 -27.75
C VAL A 176 -12.42 5.32 -27.11
N ASP A 177 -13.49 5.38 -27.90
CA ASP A 177 -14.83 5.58 -27.34
C ASP A 177 -15.17 4.46 -26.33
N PRO A 178 -15.72 4.78 -25.14
CA PRO A 178 -16.08 3.78 -24.14
C PRO A 178 -16.95 2.63 -24.68
N ALA A 179 -17.83 2.88 -25.66
CA ALA A 179 -18.67 1.85 -26.28
C ALA A 179 -17.85 0.82 -27.09
N ALA A 180 -16.65 1.18 -27.53
CA ALA A 180 -15.74 0.29 -28.27
C ALA A 180 -14.86 -0.58 -27.35
N LEU A 181 -14.83 -0.34 -26.03
CA LEU A 181 -13.98 -1.08 -25.08
C LEU A 181 -14.02 -2.62 -25.23
N PRO A 182 -15.17 -3.28 -25.48
CA PRO A 182 -15.22 -4.74 -25.64
C PRO A 182 -14.45 -5.26 -26.87
N GLN A 183 -14.13 -4.40 -27.84
CA GLN A 183 -13.44 -4.76 -29.08
C GLN A 183 -11.91 -4.67 -28.96
N HIS A 184 -11.40 -4.19 -27.83
CA HIS A 184 -9.98 -3.90 -27.65
C HIS A 184 -9.34 -4.68 -26.50
N GLY A 185 -8.02 -4.84 -26.57
CA GLY A 185 -7.25 -5.48 -25.51
C GLY A 185 -7.06 -4.60 -24.26
N ARG A 186 -6.66 -5.24 -23.17
CA ARG A 186 -6.47 -4.62 -21.84
C ARG A 186 -5.60 -3.36 -21.86
N ASN A 187 -4.57 -3.30 -22.71
CA ASN A 187 -3.69 -2.12 -22.82
C ASN A 187 -4.43 -0.86 -23.30
N VAL A 188 -5.37 -1.01 -24.25
CA VAL A 188 -6.22 0.09 -24.74
C VAL A 188 -7.32 0.39 -23.74
N GLN A 189 -7.91 -0.64 -23.12
CA GLN A 189 -8.94 -0.47 -22.09
C GLN A 189 -8.42 0.32 -20.88
N LEU A 190 -7.22 -0.02 -20.39
CA LEU A 190 -6.55 0.72 -19.31
C LEU A 190 -6.21 2.15 -19.73
N ALA A 191 -5.64 2.34 -20.94
CA ALA A 191 -5.32 3.67 -21.44
C ALA A 191 -6.58 4.55 -21.52
N THR A 192 -7.69 4.01 -22.01
CA THR A 192 -8.97 4.72 -22.12
C THR A 192 -9.55 5.07 -20.75
N LEU A 193 -9.56 4.13 -19.80
CA LEU A 193 -10.01 4.40 -18.43
C LEU A 193 -9.16 5.47 -17.74
N LEU A 194 -7.83 5.42 -17.91
CA LEU A 194 -6.92 6.39 -17.31
C LEU A 194 -7.07 7.76 -17.95
N ASP A 195 -7.23 7.83 -19.27
CA ASP A 195 -7.47 9.07 -20.02
C ASP A 195 -8.77 9.75 -19.58
N GLU A 196 -9.81 8.98 -19.26
CA GLU A 196 -11.10 9.50 -18.79
C GLU A 196 -11.03 10.11 -17.37
N PHE A 197 -10.16 9.59 -16.50
CA PHE A 197 -10.19 9.92 -15.06
C PHE A 197 -8.99 10.73 -14.54
N LEU A 198 -7.86 10.74 -15.26
CA LEU A 198 -6.69 11.53 -14.92
C LEU A 198 -6.85 12.97 -15.42
N ASP A 199 -6.56 13.93 -14.55
CA ASP A 199 -6.65 15.34 -14.88
C ASP A 199 -5.32 15.87 -15.45
N ALA A 200 -5.27 16.00 -16.78
CA ALA A 200 -4.12 16.57 -17.49
C ALA A 200 -3.82 18.02 -17.08
N ALA A 201 -4.83 18.81 -16.69
CA ALA A 201 -4.63 20.18 -16.22
C ALA A 201 -4.00 20.21 -14.82
N ALA A 202 -4.24 19.18 -14.00
CA ALA A 202 -3.56 18.97 -12.73
C ALA A 202 -2.18 18.28 -12.88
N GLY A 203 -1.74 18.01 -14.11
CA GLY A 203 -0.47 17.37 -14.40
C GLY A 203 -0.48 15.84 -14.37
N GLU A 204 -1.64 15.21 -14.16
CA GLU A 204 -1.79 13.75 -14.26
C GLU A 204 -1.76 13.32 -15.73
N ARG A 205 -1.01 12.27 -16.05
CA ARG A 205 -0.86 11.78 -17.43
C ARG A 205 -1.03 10.28 -17.48
N VAL A 206 -1.63 9.79 -18.56
CA VAL A 206 -1.64 8.34 -18.84
C VAL A 206 -0.18 7.87 -18.98
N PRO A 207 0.27 6.93 -18.12
CA PRO A 207 1.64 6.46 -18.12
C PRO A 207 1.91 5.58 -19.35
N ARG A 208 3.18 5.39 -19.70
CA ARG A 208 3.53 4.48 -20.81
C ARG A 208 3.36 3.02 -20.43
N ARG A 209 3.54 2.70 -19.15
CA ARG A 209 3.38 1.35 -18.61
C ARG A 209 2.74 1.44 -17.23
N LEU A 210 2.01 0.40 -16.84
CA LEU A 210 1.67 0.15 -15.44
C LEU A 210 2.61 -0.94 -14.92
N ALA A 211 3.24 -0.71 -13.79
CA ALA A 211 4.14 -1.66 -13.14
C ALA A 211 3.83 -1.68 -11.64
N ALA A 212 2.83 -2.49 -11.26
CA ALA A 212 2.43 -2.68 -9.88
C ALA A 212 1.93 -4.13 -9.69
N PRO A 213 2.01 -4.69 -8.48
CA PRO A 213 1.35 -5.95 -8.17
C PRO A 213 -0.13 -5.87 -8.56
N CYS A 214 -0.62 -6.81 -9.37
CA CYS A 214 -2.06 -6.93 -9.64
C CYS A 214 -2.76 -7.67 -8.49
N CYS A 215 -4.08 -7.78 -8.56
CA CYS A 215 -5.04 -8.27 -7.55
C CYS A 215 -5.70 -7.15 -6.73
N ALA A 216 -6.78 -7.50 -6.03
CA ALA A 216 -7.66 -6.56 -5.33
C ALA A 216 -7.39 -6.47 -3.82
N GLN A 217 -6.19 -6.82 -3.35
CA GLN A 217 -5.84 -6.73 -1.92
C GLN A 217 -4.79 -5.67 -1.66
N PHE A 218 -5.18 -4.60 -0.96
CA PHE A 218 -4.30 -3.48 -0.65
C PHE A 218 -4.83 -2.67 0.53
N ALA A 219 -3.93 -1.99 1.22
CA ALA A 219 -4.27 -1.02 2.24
C ALA A 219 -4.02 0.41 1.75
N ALA A 220 -4.89 1.32 2.16
CA ALA A 220 -4.82 2.73 1.81
C ALA A 220 -5.01 3.60 3.06
N SER A 221 -4.31 4.72 3.10
CA SER A 221 -4.53 5.74 4.13
C SER A 221 -5.74 6.61 3.81
N ARG A 222 -6.36 7.20 4.84
CA ARG A 222 -7.36 8.27 4.67
C ARG A 222 -6.89 9.36 3.71
N ALA A 223 -5.65 9.83 3.91
CA ALA A 223 -5.08 10.91 3.13
C ALA A 223 -4.96 10.54 1.64
N ALA A 224 -4.58 9.30 1.34
CA ALA A 224 -4.48 8.82 -0.03
C ALA A 224 -5.85 8.76 -0.72
N ILE A 225 -6.86 8.21 -0.04
CA ILE A 225 -8.25 8.17 -0.57
C ILE A 225 -8.76 9.60 -0.81
N ARG A 226 -8.48 10.52 0.14
CA ARG A 226 -8.94 11.92 0.08
C ARG A 226 -8.22 12.81 -0.92
N ARG A 227 -7.16 12.35 -1.59
CA ARG A 227 -6.58 13.11 -2.72
C ARG A 227 -7.57 13.28 -3.86
N ARG A 228 -8.59 12.40 -3.93
CA ARG A 228 -9.70 12.50 -4.88
C ARG A 228 -10.98 12.76 -4.10
N GLY A 229 -11.77 13.74 -4.53
CA GLY A 229 -13.05 14.08 -3.89
C GLY A 229 -14.06 12.93 -3.98
N VAL A 230 -15.06 12.92 -3.10
CA VAL A 230 -16.12 11.89 -3.09
C VAL A 230 -16.82 11.75 -4.44
N GLU A 231 -17.07 12.86 -5.14
CA GLU A 231 -17.69 12.86 -6.48
C GLU A 231 -16.83 12.15 -7.52
N TRP A 232 -15.51 12.19 -7.39
CA TRP A 232 -14.61 11.45 -8.29
C TRP A 232 -14.77 9.93 -8.07
N TRP A 233 -14.83 9.49 -6.81
CA TRP A 233 -15.04 8.07 -6.48
C TRP A 233 -16.45 7.60 -6.88
N ALA A 234 -17.47 8.44 -6.70
CA ALA A 234 -18.83 8.17 -7.13
C ALA A 234 -18.92 8.04 -8.66
N ARG A 235 -18.19 8.88 -9.41
CA ARG A 235 -18.09 8.77 -10.87
C ARG A 235 -17.40 7.48 -11.30
N LEU A 236 -16.31 7.07 -10.64
CA LEU A 236 -15.64 5.80 -10.92
C LEU A 236 -16.53 4.59 -10.62
N ARG A 237 -17.29 4.64 -9.52
CA ARG A 237 -18.29 3.60 -9.19
C ARG A 237 -19.38 3.51 -10.26
N ARG A 238 -19.87 4.66 -10.73
CA ARG A 238 -20.87 4.72 -11.80
C ARG A 238 -20.31 4.15 -13.11
N TRP A 239 -19.10 4.54 -13.49
CA TRP A 239 -18.41 3.97 -14.65
C TRP A 239 -18.32 2.44 -14.56
N LEU A 240 -17.97 1.90 -13.39
CA LEU A 240 -17.88 0.45 -13.19
C LEU A 240 -19.24 -0.24 -13.34
N ALA A 241 -20.32 0.40 -12.88
CA ALA A 241 -21.67 -0.12 -13.05
C ALA A 241 -22.13 -0.08 -14.52
N GLU A 242 -21.78 0.97 -15.26
CA GLU A 242 -22.36 1.29 -16.57
C GLU A 242 -21.50 0.83 -17.77
N THR A 243 -20.20 0.58 -17.57
CA THR A 243 -19.26 0.19 -18.64
C THR A 243 -19.78 -1.00 -19.46
N PRO A 244 -19.57 -1.06 -20.79
CA PRO A 244 -19.99 -2.22 -21.59
C PRO A 244 -19.15 -3.49 -21.34
N LEU A 245 -18.09 -3.38 -20.54
CA LEU A 245 -17.26 -4.51 -20.14
C LEU A 245 -17.99 -5.41 -19.14
N ASP A 246 -17.77 -6.72 -19.25
CA ASP A 246 -18.25 -7.69 -18.27
C ASP A 246 -17.58 -7.49 -16.89
N SER A 247 -18.13 -8.15 -15.86
CA SER A 247 -17.65 -8.03 -14.47
C SER A 247 -16.18 -8.39 -14.31
N MET A 248 -15.73 -9.47 -14.93
CA MET A 248 -14.35 -9.96 -14.80
C MET A 248 -13.38 -8.98 -15.48
N THR A 249 -13.69 -8.55 -16.70
CA THR A 249 -12.84 -7.64 -17.47
C THR A 249 -12.74 -6.28 -16.79
N SER A 250 -13.87 -5.69 -16.38
CA SER A 250 -13.89 -4.39 -15.69
C SER A 250 -13.23 -4.45 -14.30
N GLY A 251 -13.46 -5.51 -13.53
CA GLY A 251 -12.79 -5.74 -12.24
C GLY A 251 -11.26 -5.82 -12.38
N ARG A 252 -10.78 -6.50 -13.42
CA ARG A 252 -9.34 -6.58 -13.72
C ARG A 252 -8.72 -5.21 -14.05
N LEU A 253 -9.46 -4.30 -14.67
CA LEU A 253 -8.97 -2.93 -14.87
C LEU A 253 -8.80 -2.20 -13.53
N MET A 254 -9.73 -2.39 -12.59
CA MET A 254 -9.63 -1.82 -11.24
C MET A 254 -8.41 -2.35 -10.49
N GLU A 255 -8.17 -3.67 -10.51
CA GLU A 255 -6.99 -4.30 -9.90
C GLU A 255 -5.67 -3.63 -10.34
N HIS A 256 -5.57 -3.28 -11.62
CA HIS A 256 -4.37 -2.67 -12.17
C HIS A 256 -4.27 -1.16 -11.92
N THR A 257 -5.31 -0.49 -11.41
CA THR A 257 -5.35 0.97 -11.34
C THR A 257 -5.47 1.53 -9.93
N TRP A 258 -5.72 0.70 -8.91
CA TRP A 258 -5.78 1.14 -7.50
C TRP A 258 -4.60 2.00 -7.06
N HIS A 259 -3.37 1.57 -7.39
CA HIS A 259 -2.16 2.31 -7.04
C HIS A 259 -2.14 3.71 -7.68
N VAL A 260 -2.64 3.85 -8.90
CA VAL A 260 -2.75 5.15 -9.61
C VAL A 260 -3.78 6.04 -8.91
N TRP A 261 -4.98 5.53 -8.64
CA TRP A 261 -6.03 6.28 -7.95
C TRP A 261 -5.61 6.71 -6.54
N LEU A 262 -4.77 5.89 -5.92
CA LEU A 262 -4.17 6.10 -4.61
C LEU A 262 -2.77 6.71 -4.68
N GLY A 263 -2.44 7.37 -5.79
CA GLY A 263 -1.36 8.36 -5.93
C GLY A 263 0.04 7.79 -5.84
N GLN A 264 0.21 6.51 -6.16
CA GLN A 264 1.51 5.98 -6.56
C GLN A 264 1.62 6.08 -8.07
N GLU A 265 2.64 6.79 -8.52
CA GLU A 265 2.89 6.98 -9.94
C GLU A 265 3.18 5.65 -10.63
N ALA A 266 2.61 5.51 -11.81
CA ALA A 266 2.98 4.47 -12.76
C ALA A 266 4.16 4.96 -13.60
N GLN A 267 5.18 4.11 -13.78
CA GLN A 267 6.45 4.45 -14.44
C GLN A 267 6.43 4.24 -15.96
#